data_AF-A0A2E2N6E2-F1
#
_entry.id   AF-A0A2E2N6E2-F1
#
_cell.length_a   1.000
_cell.length_b   1.000
_cell.length_c   1.000
_cell.angle_alpha   90.00
_cell.angle_beta   90.00
_cell.angle_gamma   90.00
#
_symmetry.space_group_name_H-M   'P 1'
#
loop_
_entity.id
_entity.type
_entity.pdbx_description
1 polymer ?
#
loop_
_entity_poly.entity_id
_entity_poly.type
_entity_poly.pdbx_seq_one_letter_code
_entity_poly.pdbx_strand_id
1 'polypeptide(L)'
;MNPKYFVLAFFAFGLAVFAYNSFAPRPQDPHTIQTTSGKAGAPLANVDVPELSGLVAEGRSAFEANCASCHGVNAAGQDGIAPPLVHRIYEPNHHGDAAFQLAAKNGVRAHHWRFGNMPPVPGVSEQDVDKIIAYVRALQKANGIF
;
A
#
# COMPACT_ATOMS: atom_id res chain seq x y z
N MET A 1 4.78 -55.99 4.53
CA MET A 1 4.28 -54.66 4.92
C MET A 1 2.76 -54.69 4.86
N ASN A 2 2.05 -54.26 5.92
CA ASN A 2 0.61 -54.51 6.02
C ASN A 2 -0.19 -53.42 5.27
N PRO A 3 -1.04 -53.76 4.28
CA PRO A 3 -1.71 -52.78 3.40
C PRO A 3 -2.57 -51.76 4.18
N LYS A 4 -3.06 -52.13 5.36
CA LYS A 4 -3.78 -51.22 6.28
C LYS A 4 -2.98 -49.98 6.69
N TYR A 5 -1.65 -50.07 6.79
CA TYR A 5 -0.82 -48.92 7.16
C TYR A 5 -0.62 -47.94 6.00
N PHE A 6 -0.67 -48.41 4.75
CA PHE A 6 -0.63 -47.54 3.57
C PHE A 6 -1.90 -46.70 3.44
N VAL A 7 -3.06 -47.33 3.67
CA VAL A 7 -4.36 -46.64 3.62
C VAL A 7 -4.45 -45.58 4.72
N LEU A 8 -4.06 -45.93 5.95
CA LEU A 8 -4.06 -44.97 7.07
C LEU A 8 -3.10 -43.80 6.85
N ALA A 9 -1.90 -44.04 6.32
CA ALA A 9 -0.94 -42.98 6.02
C ALA A 9 -1.46 -42.02 4.93
N PHE A 10 -2.12 -42.54 3.89
CA PHE A 10 -2.72 -41.72 2.84
C PHE A 10 -3.81 -40.79 3.37
N PHE A 11 -4.72 -41.30 4.21
CA PHE A 11 -5.77 -40.47 4.81
C PHE A 11 -5.22 -39.46 5.82
N ALA A 12 -4.23 -39.83 6.64
CA ALA A 12 -3.60 -38.91 7.57
C ALA A 12 -2.87 -37.76 6.86
N PHE A 13 -2.15 -38.08 5.77
CA PHE A 13 -1.48 -37.07 4.94
C PHE A 13 -2.50 -36.17 4.23
N GLY A 14 -3.57 -36.75 3.67
CA GLY A 14 -4.66 -35.97 3.06
C GLY A 14 -5.35 -35.03 4.03
N LEU A 15 -5.63 -35.48 5.26
CA LEU A 15 -6.18 -34.63 6.34
C LEU A 15 -5.22 -33.52 6.73
N ALA A 16 -3.91 -33.81 6.83
CA ALA A 16 -2.90 -32.81 7.17
C ALA A 16 -2.77 -31.73 6.08
N VAL A 17 -2.74 -32.13 4.80
CA VAL A 17 -2.70 -31.19 3.66
C VAL A 17 -3.99 -30.37 3.58
N PHE A 18 -5.15 -31.00 3.77
CA PHE A 18 -6.45 -30.30 3.76
C PHE A 18 -6.55 -29.29 4.91
N ALA A 19 -6.15 -29.68 6.13
CA ALA A 19 -6.13 -28.77 7.27
C ALA A 19 -5.14 -27.62 7.04
N TYR A 20 -3.93 -27.92 6.58
CA TYR A 20 -2.95 -26.88 6.27
C TYR A 20 -3.48 -25.90 5.22
N ASN A 21 -4.06 -26.38 4.13
CA ASN A 21 -4.55 -25.49 3.06
C ASN A 21 -5.83 -24.72 3.45
N SER A 22 -6.61 -25.24 4.40
CA SER A 22 -7.84 -24.60 4.90
C SER A 22 -7.56 -23.55 5.98
N PHE A 23 -6.46 -23.69 6.72
CA PHE A 23 -6.10 -22.81 7.85
C PHE A 23 -4.82 -22.00 7.64
N ALA A 24 -4.07 -22.24 6.56
CA ALA A 24 -2.94 -21.39 6.20
C ALA A 24 -3.46 -19.95 5.97
N PRO A 25 -2.79 -18.93 6.54
CA PRO A 25 -3.07 -17.54 6.21
C PRO A 25 -2.98 -17.38 4.69
N ARG A 26 -4.06 -16.92 4.06
CA ARG A 26 -4.00 -16.56 2.64
C ARG A 26 -2.98 -15.43 2.51
N PRO A 27 -2.09 -15.46 1.50
CA PRO A 27 -1.31 -14.28 1.14
C PRO A 27 -2.28 -13.12 1.05
N GLN A 28 -2.06 -12.09 1.87
CA GLN A 28 -2.89 -10.89 1.81
C GLN A 28 -2.72 -10.34 0.42
N ASP A 29 -3.80 -10.26 -0.34
CA ASP A 29 -3.77 -9.62 -1.64
C ASP A 29 -3.54 -8.12 -1.36
N PRO A 30 -2.38 -7.55 -1.73
CA PRO A 30 -2.11 -6.12 -1.51
C PRO A 30 -3.10 -5.22 -2.27
N HIS A 31 -3.98 -5.80 -3.09
CA HIS A 31 -5.00 -5.12 -3.87
C HIS A 31 -6.40 -5.15 -3.23
N THR A 32 -6.63 -5.91 -2.15
CA THR A 32 -7.90 -5.87 -1.43
C THR A 32 -7.77 -4.93 -0.25
N ILE A 33 -8.52 -3.83 -0.27
CA ILE A 33 -8.67 -2.94 0.90
C ILE A 33 -9.16 -3.81 2.05
N GLN A 34 -8.28 -4.10 2.99
CA GLN A 34 -8.73 -4.56 4.29
C GLN A 34 -9.42 -3.35 4.90
N THR A 35 -10.74 -3.41 5.02
CA THR A 35 -11.47 -2.64 6.03
C THR A 35 -11.02 -3.15 7.41
N THR A 36 -9.76 -2.89 7.77
CA THR A 36 -9.22 -3.24 9.06
C THR A 36 -9.86 -2.32 10.10
N SER A 37 -10.80 -2.92 10.82
CA SER A 37 -11.17 -2.61 12.20
C SER A 37 -12.18 -1.50 12.46
N GLY A 38 -12.64 -0.75 11.45
CA GLY A 38 -13.67 0.30 11.66
C GLY A 38 -13.25 1.40 12.65
N LYS A 39 -11.95 1.53 12.89
CA LYS A 39 -11.37 2.55 13.76
C LYS A 39 -10.86 3.67 12.87
N ALA A 40 -11.59 4.79 12.89
CA ALA A 40 -11.22 5.99 12.16
C ALA A 40 -9.73 6.35 12.41
N GLY A 41 -9.01 6.65 11.33
CA GLY A 41 -7.61 7.02 11.42
C GLY A 41 -6.59 5.87 11.39
N ALA A 42 -7.02 4.61 11.26
CA ALA A 42 -6.12 3.47 11.09
C ALA A 42 -5.44 3.45 9.69
N PRO A 43 -4.22 2.90 9.55
CA PRO A 43 -3.60 2.71 8.24
C PRO A 43 -4.43 1.76 7.37
N LEU A 44 -4.52 2.05 6.07
CA LEU A 44 -5.31 1.27 5.10
C LEU A 44 -4.48 0.21 4.35
N ALA A 45 -3.16 0.34 4.36
CA ALA A 45 -2.23 -0.62 3.78
C ALA A 45 -1.14 -0.97 4.79
N ASN A 46 -0.72 -2.24 4.80
CA ASN A 46 0.56 -2.62 5.40
C ASN A 46 1.64 -2.40 4.35
N VAL A 47 2.63 -1.56 4.65
CA VAL A 47 3.62 -1.09 3.67
C VAL A 47 5.01 -1.61 4.04
N ASP A 48 5.57 -2.45 3.18
CA ASP A 48 6.97 -2.83 3.24
C ASP A 48 7.84 -1.64 2.81
N VAL A 49 8.74 -1.20 3.70
CA VAL A 49 9.62 -0.06 3.46
C VAL A 49 11.01 -0.59 3.08
N PRO A 50 11.51 -0.33 1.86
CA PRO A 50 12.85 -0.73 1.48
C PRO A 50 13.91 0.13 2.20
N GLU A 51 15.17 -0.25 2.09
CA GLU A 51 16.27 0.64 2.48
C GLU A 51 16.21 1.93 1.65
N LEU A 52 16.26 3.09 2.33
CA LEU A 52 16.12 4.39 1.70
C LEU A 52 17.47 5.11 1.72
N SER A 53 17.88 5.66 0.59
CA SER A 53 19.11 6.43 0.46
C SER A 53 18.97 7.54 -0.59
N GLY A 54 19.87 8.53 -0.52
CA GLY A 54 19.90 9.67 -1.44
C GLY A 54 18.54 10.37 -1.58
N LEU A 55 18.12 10.59 -2.82
CA LEU A 55 16.87 11.28 -3.15
C LEU A 55 15.62 10.60 -2.57
N VAL A 56 15.62 9.28 -2.41
CA VAL A 56 14.48 8.54 -1.84
C VAL A 56 14.33 8.84 -0.35
N ALA A 57 15.46 8.94 0.38
CA ALA A 57 15.45 9.32 1.78
C ALA A 57 15.03 10.78 1.99
N GLU A 58 15.51 11.69 1.14
CA GLU A 58 15.02 13.09 1.14
C GLU A 58 13.53 13.16 0.82
N GLY A 59 13.06 12.37 -0.14
CA GLY A 59 11.66 12.25 -0.51
C GLY A 59 10.77 11.78 0.63
N ARG A 60 11.27 10.85 1.46
CA ARG A 60 10.59 10.45 2.70
C ARG A 60 10.41 11.63 3.64
N SER A 61 11.47 12.39 3.92
CA SER A 61 11.37 13.56 4.81
C SER A 61 10.40 14.62 4.27
N ALA A 62 10.44 14.88 2.96
CA ALA A 62 9.49 15.79 2.32
C ALA A 62 8.05 15.27 2.39
N PHE A 63 7.83 13.96 2.22
CA PHE A 63 6.51 13.34 2.34
C PHE A 63 5.97 13.41 3.77
N GLU A 64 6.82 13.11 4.76
CA GLU A 64 6.48 13.20 6.18
C GLU A 64 6.07 14.62 6.58
N ALA A 65 6.76 15.63 6.06
CA ALA A 65 6.46 17.04 6.34
C ALA A 65 5.17 17.55 5.67
N ASN A 66 4.82 17.04 4.48
CA ASN A 66 3.81 17.67 3.63
C ASN A 66 2.57 16.80 3.33
N CYS A 67 2.66 15.49 3.49
CA CYS A 67 1.66 14.56 2.96
C CYS A 67 1.15 13.54 3.99
N ALA A 68 2.03 13.11 4.90
CA ALA A 68 1.76 12.01 5.82
C ALA A 68 0.62 12.28 6.84
N SER A 69 0.32 13.56 7.12
CA SER A 69 -0.80 13.92 8.01
C SER A 69 -2.16 13.46 7.49
N CYS A 70 -2.29 13.24 6.18
CA CYS A 70 -3.51 12.77 5.53
C CYS A 70 -3.30 11.39 4.90
N HIS A 71 -2.21 11.21 4.15
CA HIS A 71 -1.91 9.95 3.44
C HIS A 71 -1.23 8.89 4.33
N GLY A 72 -1.12 9.15 5.63
CA GLY A 72 -0.57 8.22 6.61
C GLY A 72 0.95 8.06 6.52
N VAL A 73 1.51 7.44 7.57
CA VAL A 73 2.93 7.04 7.60
C VAL A 73 3.19 6.06 6.46
N ASN A 74 4.34 6.22 5.78
CA ASN A 74 4.72 5.40 4.62
C ASN A 74 3.66 5.38 3.50
N ALA A 75 2.87 6.45 3.38
CA ALA A 75 1.80 6.55 2.38
C ALA A 75 0.76 5.40 2.44
N ALA A 76 0.59 4.83 3.64
CA ALA A 76 -0.32 3.73 3.93
C ALA A 76 -1.81 4.11 3.89
N GLY A 77 -2.12 5.39 3.64
CA GLY A 77 -3.47 5.92 3.75
C GLY A 77 -3.91 5.99 5.19
N GLN A 78 -5.08 6.61 5.39
CA GLN A 78 -5.68 6.73 6.70
C GLN A 78 -7.19 6.64 6.58
N ASP A 79 -7.79 5.66 7.26
CA ASP A 79 -9.22 5.37 7.15
C ASP A 79 -10.06 6.59 7.53
N GLY A 80 -11.01 6.92 6.67
CA GLY A 80 -11.84 8.12 6.76
C GLY A 80 -11.15 9.45 6.42
N ILE A 81 -9.86 9.47 6.07
CA ILE A 81 -9.09 10.72 5.84
C ILE A 81 -8.52 10.81 4.43
N ALA A 82 -7.67 9.88 4.01
CA ALA A 82 -7.08 9.92 2.67
C ALA A 82 -6.64 8.52 2.20
N PRO A 83 -6.53 8.30 0.88
CA PRO A 83 -6.23 6.99 0.34
C PRO A 83 -4.75 6.61 0.50
N PRO A 84 -4.43 5.31 0.52
CA PRO A 84 -3.05 4.83 0.41
C PRO A 84 -2.48 5.17 -0.97
N LEU A 85 -1.28 5.74 -1.02
CA LEU A 85 -0.56 5.92 -2.29
C LEU A 85 0.24 4.67 -2.66
N VAL A 86 0.46 3.75 -1.72
CA VAL A 86 0.91 2.38 -1.98
C VAL A 86 -0.31 1.53 -2.35
N HIS A 87 -0.87 1.77 -3.54
CA HIS A 87 -2.03 1.05 -4.07
C HIS A 87 -2.00 1.05 -5.61
N ARG A 88 -2.52 -0.01 -6.24
CA ARG A 88 -2.49 -0.20 -7.71
C ARG A 88 -3.12 0.95 -8.51
N ILE A 89 -4.15 1.58 -7.97
CA ILE A 89 -4.77 2.78 -8.58
C ILE A 89 -3.73 3.87 -8.83
N TYR A 90 -2.71 3.97 -7.98
CA TYR A 90 -1.66 4.97 -8.10
C TYR A 90 -0.41 4.45 -8.80
N GLU A 91 -0.45 3.28 -9.45
CA GLU A 91 0.68 2.78 -10.23
C GLU A 91 0.99 3.69 -11.42
N PRO A 92 2.23 3.73 -11.92
CA PRO A 92 2.67 4.61 -13.00
C PRO A 92 1.77 4.62 -14.25
N ASN A 93 1.17 3.49 -14.61
CA ASN A 93 0.32 3.38 -15.80
C ASN A 93 -1.12 3.89 -15.58
N HIS A 94 -1.55 4.14 -14.34
CA HIS A 94 -2.88 4.67 -14.02
C HIS A 94 -2.84 6.09 -13.44
N HIS A 95 -1.97 6.37 -12.47
CA HIS A 95 -1.61 7.73 -12.05
C HIS A 95 -0.11 7.90 -12.11
N GLY A 96 0.38 8.29 -13.29
CA GLY A 96 1.78 8.61 -13.50
C GLY A 96 2.25 9.81 -12.68
N ASP A 97 3.55 10.07 -12.72
CA ASP A 97 4.23 11.07 -11.88
C ASP A 97 3.69 12.49 -12.07
N ALA A 98 3.30 12.84 -13.31
CA ALA A 98 2.64 14.12 -13.60
C ALA A 98 1.31 14.30 -12.83
N ALA A 99 0.59 13.22 -12.53
CA ALA A 99 -0.63 13.30 -11.73
C ALA A 99 -0.33 13.68 -10.27
N PHE A 100 0.79 13.23 -9.72
CA PHE A 100 1.24 13.60 -8.37
C PHE A 100 1.64 15.07 -8.32
N GLN A 101 2.38 15.55 -9.33
CA GLN A 101 2.72 16.97 -9.48
C GLN A 101 1.45 17.85 -9.54
N LEU A 102 0.50 17.48 -10.39
CA LEU A 102 -0.76 18.22 -10.53
C LEU A 102 -1.61 18.15 -9.26
N ALA A 103 -1.63 17.01 -8.57
CA ALA A 103 -2.37 16.85 -7.33
C ALA A 103 -1.80 17.72 -6.21
N ALA A 104 -0.48 17.73 -6.02
CA ALA A 104 0.16 18.60 -5.05
C ALA A 104 -0.08 20.09 -5.36
N LYS A 105 0.03 20.47 -6.64
CA LYS A 105 -0.08 21.86 -7.10
C LYS A 105 -1.50 22.41 -7.08
N ASN A 106 -2.48 21.62 -7.51
CA ASN A 106 -3.85 22.08 -7.78
C ASN A 106 -4.91 21.40 -6.90
N GLY A 107 -4.53 20.40 -6.11
CA GLY A 107 -5.48 19.49 -5.48
C GLY A 107 -6.16 18.56 -6.49
N VAL A 108 -7.00 17.65 -5.99
CA VAL A 108 -7.80 16.75 -6.83
C VAL A 108 -9.23 16.62 -6.33
N ARG A 109 -10.15 16.43 -7.27
CA ARG A 109 -11.52 16.00 -6.95
C ARG A 109 -11.54 14.50 -6.68
N ALA A 110 -12.28 14.09 -5.66
CA ALA A 110 -12.47 12.68 -5.33
C ALA A 110 -13.07 11.92 -6.53
N HIS A 111 -12.48 10.78 -6.90
CA HIS A 111 -13.01 9.94 -7.98
C HIS A 111 -12.79 8.42 -7.79
N HIS A 112 -11.70 7.99 -7.16
CA HIS A 112 -11.50 6.56 -6.81
C HIS A 112 -11.95 6.18 -5.40
N TRP A 113 -11.90 7.14 -4.49
CA TRP A 113 -12.16 6.94 -3.07
C TRP A 113 -13.18 7.96 -2.58
N ARG A 114 -13.86 7.63 -1.48
CA ARG A 114 -14.89 8.49 -0.85
C ARG A 114 -14.35 9.26 0.35
N PHE A 115 -13.11 9.73 0.28
CA PHE A 115 -12.47 10.54 1.34
C PHE A 115 -12.67 12.06 1.17
N GLY A 116 -13.24 12.49 0.04
CA GLY A 116 -13.38 13.91 -0.30
C GLY A 116 -12.23 14.41 -1.17
N ASN A 117 -12.25 15.70 -1.46
CA ASN A 117 -11.26 16.34 -2.34
C ASN A 117 -9.93 16.52 -1.60
N MET A 118 -8.83 16.32 -2.30
CA MET A 118 -7.51 16.72 -1.83
C MET A 118 -7.32 18.20 -2.14
N PRO A 119 -7.02 19.06 -1.15
CA PRO A 119 -6.67 20.45 -1.42
C PRO A 119 -5.25 20.56 -2.05
N PRO A 120 -4.93 21.68 -2.74
CA PRO A 120 -3.55 22.02 -3.06
C PRO A 120 -2.67 22.04 -1.81
N VAL A 121 -1.40 21.69 -1.96
CA VAL A 121 -0.41 21.73 -0.87
C VAL A 121 0.50 22.95 -1.08
N PRO A 122 0.23 24.10 -0.42
CA PRO A 122 0.99 25.32 -0.63
C PRO A 122 2.43 25.17 -0.11
N GLY A 123 3.38 25.77 -0.81
CA GLY A 123 4.78 25.85 -0.38
C GLY A 123 5.64 24.62 -0.70
N VAL A 124 5.07 23.58 -1.31
CA VAL A 124 5.85 22.44 -1.81
C VAL A 124 6.32 22.73 -3.23
N SER A 125 7.63 22.68 -3.47
CA SER A 125 8.20 22.90 -4.81
C SER A 125 8.02 21.68 -5.71
N GLU A 126 8.03 21.86 -7.03
CA GLU A 126 7.98 20.72 -7.98
C GLU A 126 9.16 19.76 -7.75
N GLN A 127 10.33 20.26 -7.35
CA GLN A 127 11.51 19.47 -7.01
C GLN A 127 11.31 18.62 -5.75
N ASP A 128 10.63 19.15 -4.73
CA ASP A 128 10.28 18.38 -3.54
C ASP A 128 9.25 17.30 -3.89
N VAL A 129 8.29 17.62 -4.77
CA VAL A 129 7.33 16.62 -5.27
C VAL A 129 8.02 15.52 -6.06
N ASP A 130 9.05 15.80 -6.87
CA ASP A 130 9.83 14.77 -7.57
C ASP A 130 10.50 13.80 -6.59
N LYS A 131 11.06 14.32 -5.48
CA LYS A 131 11.63 13.47 -4.42
C LYS A 131 10.55 12.65 -3.73
N ILE A 132 9.39 13.26 -3.43
CA ILE A 132 8.23 12.57 -2.85
C ILE A 132 7.76 11.44 -3.77
N ILE A 133 7.68 11.69 -5.08
CA ILE A 133 7.34 10.68 -6.08
C ILE A 133 8.36 9.55 -6.03
N ALA A 134 9.67 9.84 -6.05
CA ALA A 134 10.70 8.82 -5.94
C ALA A 134 10.54 7.94 -4.68
N TYR A 135 10.18 8.55 -3.55
CA TYR A 135 9.85 7.83 -2.32
C TYR A 135 8.61 6.93 -2.48
N VAL A 136 7.48 7.47 -2.96
CA VAL A 136 6.25 6.70 -3.17
C VAL A 136 6.47 5.55 -4.15
N ARG A 137 7.23 5.76 -5.23
CA ARG A 137 7.59 4.71 -6.20
C ARG A 137 8.48 3.64 -5.59
N ALA A 138 9.41 4.00 -4.72
CA ALA A 138 10.23 3.03 -4.00
C ALA A 138 9.38 2.13 -3.10
N LEU A 139 8.41 2.71 -2.38
CA LEU A 139 7.45 1.96 -1.58
C LEU A 139 6.58 1.05 -2.48
N GLN A 140 5.98 1.59 -3.53
CA GLN A 140 5.17 0.81 -4.47
C GLN A 140 5.93 -0.39 -5.02
N LYS A 141 7.17 -0.18 -5.48
CA LYS A 141 8.05 -1.25 -5.98
C LYS A 141 8.32 -2.33 -4.93
N ALA A 142 8.62 -1.94 -3.69
CA ALA A 142 8.84 -2.88 -2.59
C ALA A 142 7.58 -3.72 -2.26
N ASN A 143 6.40 -3.18 -2.56
CA ASN A 143 5.09 -3.81 -2.34
C ASN A 143 4.47 -4.40 -3.63
N GLY A 144 5.26 -4.57 -4.70
CA GLY A 144 4.84 -5.24 -5.93
C GLY A 144 3.93 -4.43 -6.87
N ILE A 145 3.99 -3.10 -6.81
CA ILE A 145 3.20 -2.17 -7.64
C ILE A 145 4.14 -1.44 -8.62
N PHE A 146 3.84 -1.48 -9.94
CA PHE A 146 4.73 -1.04 -11.02
C PHE A 146 4.03 -0.35 -12.18
#